data_AF-A0A6A5Z5Z1-F1
#
_entry.id   AF-A0A6A5Z5Z1-F1
#
_cell.length_a   1.000
_cell.length_b   1.000
_cell.length_c   1.000
_cell.angle_alpha   90.00
_cell.angle_beta   90.00
_cell.angle_gamma   90.00
#
_symmetry.space_group_name_H-M   'P 1'
#
loop_
_entity.id
_entity.type
_entity.pdbx_description
1 polymer ?
#
loop_
_entity_poly.entity_id
_entity_poly.type
_entity_poly.pdbx_seq_one_letter_code
_entity_poly.pdbx_strand_id
1 'polypeptide(L)'
;MATSTYLLKPTQIPPELWEKWYIHERLPDLVNSKSAVRATFYKEIAEPTPPGDHPRKCLALYQTKFEECLKTKNYTDLRTTSELFEAKGGANSNGIQDNGDFDARCYELIQEYDPNGVGEISSPLITAVYITPADPEDMDVWYCEEHLAMLSEIPGYQCTLHYRIGRETGLNKSEPENFLALHAFESIEKARESKEYGACWTTAWTKKQLSECKAF
;
A
#
# COMPACT_ATOMS: atom_id res chain seq x y z
N MET A 1 -2.47 8.81 -12.39
CA MET A 1 -1.47 7.72 -12.35
C MET A 1 -2.11 6.55 -11.62
N ALA A 2 -1.90 5.31 -12.05
CA ALA A 2 -2.46 4.14 -11.36
C ALA A 2 -1.41 3.58 -10.39
N THR A 3 -1.88 3.03 -9.27
CA THR A 3 -1.05 2.31 -8.32
C THR A 3 -1.62 0.92 -8.13
N SER A 4 -0.80 -0.10 -8.36
CA SER A 4 -1.14 -1.45 -7.95
C SER A 4 -0.59 -1.71 -6.55
N THR A 5 -1.43 -2.16 -5.64
CA THR A 5 -1.05 -2.55 -4.28
C THR A 5 -1.15 -4.05 -4.13
N TYR A 6 -0.17 -4.64 -3.45
CA TYR A 6 -0.15 -6.07 -3.18
C TYR A 6 0.04 -6.25 -1.69
N LEU A 7 -0.98 -6.81 -1.04
CA LEU A 7 -0.80 -7.38 0.29
C LEU A 7 -0.19 -8.77 0.09
N LEU A 8 0.85 -9.08 0.86
CA LEU A 8 1.72 -10.22 0.60
C LEU A 8 2.02 -11.01 1.87
N LYS A 9 2.15 -12.33 1.72
CA LYS A 9 2.89 -13.17 2.68
C LYS A 9 3.65 -14.27 1.96
N PRO A 10 4.86 -14.63 2.42
CA PRO A 10 5.51 -15.86 1.97
C PRO A 10 4.71 -17.08 2.41
N THR A 11 4.75 -18.16 1.63
CA THR A 11 4.02 -19.40 1.92
C THR A 11 4.95 -20.57 2.21
N GLN A 12 5.91 -20.83 1.31
CA GLN A 12 6.77 -22.01 1.37
C GLN A 12 8.22 -21.70 1.78
N ILE A 13 8.59 -20.41 1.77
CA ILE A 13 9.95 -19.95 2.08
C ILE A 13 9.99 -19.05 3.31
N PRO A 14 11.16 -18.92 3.97
CA PRO A 14 11.32 -18.00 5.09
C PRO A 14 11.07 -16.53 4.70
N PRO A 15 10.52 -15.71 5.62
CA PRO A 15 10.28 -14.28 5.38
C PRO A 15 11.51 -13.50 4.92
N GLU A 16 12.70 -13.81 5.43
CA GLU A 16 13.94 -13.13 5.09
C GLU A 16 14.37 -13.41 3.64
N LEU A 17 14.12 -14.63 3.16
CA LEU A 17 14.39 -15.01 1.79
C LEU A 17 13.38 -14.39 0.82
N TRP A 18 12.11 -14.30 1.25
CA TRP A 18 11.07 -13.59 0.53
C TRP A 18 11.37 -12.10 0.37
N GLU A 19 11.77 -11.44 1.46
CA GLU A 19 12.16 -10.03 1.48
C GLU A 19 13.37 -9.80 0.56
N LYS A 20 14.40 -10.64 0.68
CA LYS A 20 15.58 -10.59 -0.20
C LYS A 20 15.20 -10.72 -1.68
N TRP A 21 14.36 -11.69 -2.02
CA TRP A 21 13.87 -11.86 -3.39
C TRP A 21 13.09 -10.62 -3.86
N TYR A 22 12.18 -10.09 -3.03
CA TYR A 22 11.38 -8.94 -3.42
C TYR A 22 12.28 -7.74 -3.76
N ILE A 23 13.22 -7.43 -2.88
CA ILE A 23 14.10 -6.25 -2.99
C ILE A 23 15.11 -6.40 -4.13
N HIS A 24 15.75 -7.55 -4.27
CA HIS A 24 16.87 -7.71 -5.21
C HIS A 24 16.46 -8.24 -6.59
N GLU A 25 15.28 -8.86 -6.71
CA GLU A 25 14.80 -9.42 -7.96
C GLU A 25 13.50 -8.76 -8.41
N ARG A 26 12.44 -8.81 -7.59
CA ARG A 26 11.10 -8.43 -8.04
C ARG A 26 10.93 -6.94 -8.33
N LEU A 27 11.35 -6.07 -7.41
CA LEU A 27 11.22 -4.62 -7.62
C LEU A 27 12.05 -4.15 -8.84
N PRO A 28 13.34 -4.55 -8.98
CA PRO A 28 14.13 -4.20 -10.17
C PRO A 28 13.50 -4.70 -11.48
N ASP A 29 12.97 -5.92 -11.53
CA ASP A 29 12.33 -6.46 -12.73
C ASP A 29 11.15 -5.59 -13.19
N LEU A 30 10.30 -5.17 -12.26
CA LEU A 30 9.14 -4.34 -12.55
C LEU A 30 9.52 -2.97 -13.10
N VAL A 31 10.57 -2.35 -12.55
CA VAL A 31 11.06 -1.04 -13.00
C VAL A 31 11.81 -1.15 -14.33
N ASN A 32 12.72 -2.12 -14.46
CA ASN A 32 13.54 -2.30 -15.67
C ASN A 32 12.71 -2.70 -16.90
N SER A 33 11.66 -3.50 -16.69
CA SER A 33 10.69 -3.83 -17.75
C SER A 33 9.77 -2.67 -18.11
N LYS A 34 9.79 -1.56 -17.35
CA LYS A 34 8.84 -0.44 -17.46
C LYS A 34 7.39 -0.86 -17.20
N SER A 35 7.18 -1.94 -16.44
CA SER A 35 5.85 -2.30 -15.92
C SER A 35 5.41 -1.32 -14.83
N ALA A 36 6.38 -0.89 -14.02
CA ALA A 36 6.21 0.15 -13.01
C ALA A 36 7.18 1.32 -13.29
N VAL A 37 6.74 2.53 -12.99
CA VAL A 37 7.59 3.73 -12.91
C VAL A 37 8.37 3.70 -11.59
N ARG A 38 7.69 3.29 -10.51
CA ARG A 38 8.27 3.14 -9.17
C ARG A 38 7.71 1.87 -8.53
N ALA A 39 8.54 1.19 -7.76
CA ALA A 39 8.16 0.00 -7.02
C ALA A 39 8.78 0.06 -5.63
N THR A 40 7.96 -0.05 -4.59
CA THR A 40 8.39 -0.05 -3.19
C THR A 40 7.82 -1.25 -2.46
N PHE A 41 8.53 -1.70 -1.43
CA PHE A 41 8.16 -2.82 -0.58
C PHE A 41 8.27 -2.39 0.88
N TYR A 42 7.18 -2.56 1.62
CA TYR A 42 7.06 -2.24 3.02
C TYR A 42 6.76 -3.50 3.81
N LYS A 43 7.29 -3.55 5.02
CA LYS A 43 6.96 -4.55 6.03
C LYS A 43 6.20 -3.85 7.15
N GLU A 44 5.14 -4.49 7.62
CA GLU A 44 4.41 -3.99 8.78
C GLU A 44 5.33 -3.98 10.00
N ILE A 45 5.29 -2.87 10.74
CA ILE A 45 5.92 -2.75 12.05
C ILE A 45 4.91 -3.13 13.13
N ALA A 46 5.37 -3.76 14.22
CA ALA A 46 4.48 -4.18 15.28
C ALA A 46 3.79 -2.96 15.93
N GLU A 47 2.46 -2.98 15.94
CA GLU A 47 1.64 -1.95 16.60
C GLU A 47 1.31 -2.34 18.05
N PRO A 48 1.28 -1.39 19.01
CA PRO A 48 0.85 -1.65 20.38
C PRO A 48 -0.66 -1.88 20.50
N THR A 49 -1.45 -1.45 19.52
CA THR A 49 -2.86 -1.84 19.35
C THR A 49 -2.87 -3.12 18.55
N PRO A 50 -3.65 -4.17 18.91
CA PRO A 50 -3.63 -5.40 18.12
C PRO A 50 -4.00 -5.03 16.69
N PRO A 51 -3.13 -5.25 15.70
CA PRO A 51 -3.60 -5.23 14.33
C PRO A 51 -4.75 -6.24 14.28
N GLY A 52 -5.82 -5.92 13.57
CA GLY A 52 -6.72 -6.99 13.14
C GLY A 52 -5.86 -8.13 12.59
N ASP A 53 -6.16 -9.38 12.94
CA ASP A 53 -5.35 -10.53 12.55
C ASP A 53 -5.40 -10.71 11.03
N HIS A 54 -4.60 -9.93 10.31
CA HIS A 54 -4.45 -10.03 8.87
C HIS A 54 -3.18 -10.83 8.57
N PRO A 55 -3.29 -11.88 7.74
CA PRO A 55 -2.18 -12.81 7.54
C PRO A 55 -1.07 -12.24 6.65
N ARG A 56 -1.27 -11.07 6.04
CA ARG A 56 -0.36 -10.46 5.04
C ARG A 56 0.38 -9.26 5.64
N LYS A 57 1.61 -9.50 6.09
CA LYS A 57 2.45 -8.55 6.85
C LYS A 57 3.39 -7.71 5.99
N CYS A 58 3.17 -7.71 4.68
CA CYS A 58 3.98 -6.98 3.70
C CYS A 58 3.08 -6.31 2.67
N LEU A 59 3.50 -5.13 2.23
CA LEU A 59 2.82 -4.32 1.22
C LEU A 59 3.81 -3.96 0.12
N ALA A 60 3.51 -4.32 -1.13
CA ALA A 60 4.21 -3.76 -2.28
C ALA A 60 3.33 -2.74 -3.01
N LEU A 61 3.93 -1.60 -3.38
CA LEU A 61 3.28 -0.54 -4.11
C LEU A 61 3.98 -0.34 -5.45
N TYR A 62 3.22 -0.41 -6.54
CA TYR A 62 3.71 -0.20 -7.90
C TYR A 62 2.99 0.96 -8.55
N GLN A 63 3.67 2.08 -8.71
CA GLN A 63 3.15 3.20 -9.48
C GLN A 63 3.37 2.92 -10.96
N THR A 64 2.31 3.01 -11.75
CA THR A 64 2.32 2.65 -13.16
C THR A 64 1.46 3.60 -14.00
N LYS A 65 1.76 3.63 -15.30
CA LYS A 65 0.98 4.37 -16.29
C LYS A 65 -0.14 3.52 -16.91
N PHE A 66 -0.22 2.24 -16.56
CA PHE A 66 -1.19 1.30 -17.12
C PHE A 66 -2.33 1.04 -16.15
N GLU A 67 -3.57 1.21 -16.61
CA GLU A 67 -4.75 0.80 -15.84
C GLU A 67 -4.77 -0.72 -15.60
N GLU A 68 -4.31 -1.50 -16.58
CA GLU A 68 -4.31 -2.96 -16.55
C GLU A 68 -2.88 -3.51 -16.68
N CYS A 69 -1.97 -3.08 -15.78
CA CYS A 69 -0.54 -3.42 -15.81
C CYS A 69 -0.26 -4.92 -15.98
N LEU A 70 -1.04 -5.78 -15.31
CA LEU A 70 -0.90 -7.25 -15.36
C LEU A 70 -1.11 -7.86 -16.75
N LYS A 71 -1.82 -7.17 -17.65
CA LYS A 71 -2.09 -7.63 -19.02
C LYS A 71 -1.08 -7.09 -20.03
N THR A 72 -0.17 -6.22 -19.60
CA THR A 72 0.82 -5.62 -20.50
C THR A 72 1.94 -6.60 -20.80
N LYS A 73 2.49 -6.52 -22.01
CA LYS A 73 3.67 -7.30 -22.41
C LYS A 73 4.86 -7.08 -21.46
N ASN A 74 5.04 -5.85 -20.98
CA ASN A 74 6.09 -5.50 -20.02
C ASN A 74 6.01 -6.37 -18.76
N TYR A 75 4.79 -6.67 -18.29
CA TYR A 75 4.55 -7.49 -17.11
C TYR A 75 4.55 -8.98 -17.42
N THR A 76 3.89 -9.42 -18.51
CA THR A 76 3.76 -10.85 -18.83
C THR A 76 5.08 -11.49 -19.24
N ASP A 77 6.04 -10.69 -19.71
CA ASP A 77 7.39 -11.16 -20.07
C ASP A 77 8.33 -11.24 -18.86
N LEU A 78 7.89 -10.82 -17.67
CA LEU A 78 8.69 -10.95 -16.45
C LEU A 78 8.93 -12.42 -16.11
N ARG A 79 10.09 -12.70 -15.52
CA ARG A 79 10.37 -14.04 -14.99
C ARG A 79 9.30 -14.45 -13.98
N THR A 80 8.94 -15.72 -14.03
CA THR A 80 7.93 -16.33 -13.15
C THR A 80 8.56 -17.24 -12.09
N THR A 81 9.89 -17.36 -12.08
CA THR A 81 10.67 -18.20 -11.17
C THR A 81 11.85 -17.43 -10.58
N SER A 82 12.43 -17.95 -9.49
CA SER A 82 13.67 -17.42 -8.90
C SER A 82 14.59 -18.54 -8.40
N GLU A 83 15.88 -18.45 -8.71
CA GLU A 83 16.90 -19.36 -8.19
C GLU A 83 17.02 -19.28 -6.66
N LEU A 84 16.64 -18.15 -6.05
CA LEU A 84 16.61 -18.00 -4.59
C LEU A 84 15.66 -19.00 -3.93
N PHE A 85 14.62 -19.47 -4.64
CA PHE A 85 13.59 -20.36 -4.09
C PHE A 85 13.91 -21.86 -4.24
N GLU A 86 14.93 -22.22 -5.04
CA GLU A 86 15.33 -23.62 -5.28
C GLU A 86 15.94 -24.30 -4.06
N ALA A 87 16.29 -23.53 -3.02
CA ALA A 87 17.05 -24.03 -1.88
C ALA A 87 16.31 -25.05 -0.98
N LYS A 88 14.99 -25.31 -1.14
CA LYS A 88 14.23 -26.09 -0.12
C LYS A 88 13.15 -27.11 -0.53
N GLY A 89 13.00 -27.55 -1.78
CA GLY A 89 12.32 -28.85 -1.97
C GLY A 89 11.70 -29.19 -3.32
N GLY A 90 12.34 -30.11 -4.05
CA GLY A 90 11.71 -30.88 -5.13
C GLY A 90 11.56 -30.13 -6.46
N ALA A 91 11.40 -30.90 -7.55
CA ALA A 91 11.16 -30.34 -8.87
C ALA A 91 9.91 -29.45 -8.85
N ASN A 92 10.04 -28.22 -9.36
CA ASN A 92 9.01 -27.17 -9.46
C ASN A 92 8.79 -26.25 -8.23
N SER A 93 9.71 -26.16 -7.26
CA SER A 93 9.54 -25.28 -6.09
C SER A 93 10.00 -23.83 -6.28
N ASN A 94 10.45 -23.43 -7.47
CA ASN A 94 11.03 -22.10 -7.70
C ASN A 94 10.05 -21.06 -8.26
N GLY A 95 8.79 -21.46 -8.47
CA GLY A 95 7.73 -20.59 -8.98
C GLY A 95 7.37 -19.47 -8.00
N ILE A 96 7.26 -18.25 -8.48
CA ILE A 96 6.90 -17.08 -7.65
C ILE A 96 5.50 -17.26 -7.05
N GLN A 97 4.55 -17.79 -7.84
CA GLN A 97 3.17 -18.00 -7.40
C GLN A 97 3.04 -19.11 -6.34
N ASP A 98 3.94 -20.09 -6.36
CA ASP A 98 3.94 -21.17 -5.37
C ASP A 98 4.47 -20.69 -4.01
N ASN A 99 5.38 -19.71 -4.02
CA ASN A 99 6.10 -19.24 -2.84
C ASN A 99 5.48 -18.00 -2.17
N GLY A 100 4.43 -17.42 -2.75
CA GLY A 100 3.76 -16.22 -2.24
C GLY A 100 2.24 -16.25 -2.32
N ASP A 101 1.60 -15.69 -1.30
CA ASP A 101 0.18 -15.37 -1.30
C ASP A 101 0.02 -13.86 -1.57
N PHE A 102 -0.46 -13.56 -2.77
CA PHE A 102 -0.69 -12.21 -3.27
C PHE A 102 -2.19 -11.87 -3.22
N ASP A 103 -2.54 -10.73 -2.66
CA ASP A 103 -3.84 -10.09 -2.84
C ASP A 103 -3.59 -8.73 -3.50
N ALA A 104 -3.74 -8.73 -4.83
CA ALA A 104 -3.39 -7.58 -5.65
C ALA A 104 -4.63 -6.74 -5.92
N ARG A 105 -4.49 -5.42 -5.87
CA ARG A 105 -5.54 -4.44 -6.11
C ARG A 105 -4.98 -3.33 -6.99
N CYS A 106 -5.78 -2.76 -7.88
CA CYS A 106 -5.40 -1.58 -8.65
C CYS A 106 -6.23 -0.40 -8.18
N TYR A 107 -5.55 0.70 -7.88
CA TYR A 107 -6.12 1.95 -7.41
C TYR A 107 -5.73 3.09 -8.35
N GLU A 108 -6.59 4.08 -8.50
CA GLU A 108 -6.35 5.28 -9.29
C GLU A 108 -6.15 6.47 -8.36
N LEU A 109 -5.05 7.21 -8.54
CA LEU A 109 -4.76 8.41 -7.75
C LEU A 109 -5.79 9.49 -8.07
N ILE A 110 -6.53 9.94 -7.06
CA ILE A 110 -7.53 11.01 -7.18
C ILE A 110 -7.05 12.31 -6.54
N GLN A 111 -6.17 12.23 -5.54
CA GLN A 111 -5.64 13.39 -4.87
C GLN A 111 -4.22 13.14 -4.35
N GLU A 112 -3.37 14.13 -4.55
CA GLU A 112 -2.05 14.25 -3.94
C GLU A 112 -2.04 15.53 -3.11
N TYR A 113 -1.81 15.38 -1.81
CA TYR A 113 -1.70 16.49 -0.87
C TYR A 113 -0.29 16.54 -0.32
N ASP A 114 0.48 17.50 -0.81
CA ASP A 114 1.87 17.76 -0.45
C ASP A 114 2.05 19.27 -0.20
N PRO A 115 1.64 19.76 0.99
CA PRO A 115 1.58 21.19 1.28
C PRO A 115 2.97 21.85 1.33
N ASN A 116 4.02 21.05 1.52
CA ASN A 116 5.40 21.53 1.61
C ASN A 116 6.19 21.35 0.30
N GLY A 117 5.59 20.76 -0.73
CA GLY A 117 6.22 20.52 -2.02
C GLY A 117 7.44 19.60 -1.92
N VAL A 118 7.41 18.62 -1.00
CA VAL A 118 8.51 17.67 -0.83
C VAL A 118 8.67 16.77 -2.07
N GLY A 119 7.58 16.59 -2.81
CA GLY A 119 7.50 15.85 -4.05
C GLY A 119 7.62 14.36 -3.86
N GLU A 120 8.07 13.68 -4.91
CA GLU A 120 8.09 12.23 -4.95
C GLU A 120 9.29 11.62 -4.18
N ILE A 121 9.24 11.63 -2.85
CA ILE A 121 10.22 11.00 -1.95
C ILE A 121 9.89 9.53 -1.64
N SER A 122 10.93 8.72 -1.44
CA SER A 122 10.78 7.39 -0.84
C SER A 122 10.65 7.56 0.68
N SER A 123 9.43 7.69 1.17
CA SER A 123 9.21 7.73 2.62
C SER A 123 9.57 6.37 3.24
N PRO A 124 10.38 6.33 4.30
CA PRO A 124 10.67 5.09 5.01
C PRO A 124 9.44 4.53 5.74
N LEU A 125 8.43 5.37 6.03
CA LEU A 125 7.24 4.99 6.78
C LEU A 125 5.97 5.50 6.09
N ILE A 126 4.99 4.62 6.00
CA ILE A 126 3.65 4.94 5.53
C ILE A 126 2.61 4.35 6.46
N THR A 127 1.50 5.06 6.62
CA THR A 127 0.24 4.48 7.09
C THR A 127 -0.63 4.23 5.87
N ALA A 128 -0.98 2.97 5.61
CA ALA A 128 -1.93 2.60 4.57
C ALA A 128 -3.31 2.38 5.20
N VAL A 129 -4.29 3.18 4.81
CA VAL A 129 -5.67 3.10 5.30
C VAL A 129 -6.58 2.67 4.15
N TYR A 130 -7.25 1.53 4.32
CA TYR A 130 -8.18 0.99 3.33
C TYR A 130 -9.61 1.29 3.78
N ILE A 131 -10.36 2.05 2.99
CA ILE A 131 -11.59 2.70 3.45
C ILE A 131 -12.77 2.30 2.58
N THR A 132 -13.84 1.84 3.22
CA THR A 132 -15.15 1.59 2.60
C THR A 132 -16.18 2.47 3.32
N PRO A 133 -16.40 3.72 2.85
CA PRO A 133 -17.29 4.66 3.52
C PRO A 133 -18.77 4.27 3.33
N ALA A 134 -19.62 4.72 4.25
CA ALA A 134 -21.07 4.70 4.02
C ALA A 134 -21.48 5.71 2.94
N ASP A 135 -20.84 6.88 2.94
CA ASP A 135 -21.05 7.98 2.00
C ASP A 135 -19.69 8.40 1.37
N PRO A 136 -19.37 7.94 0.15
CA PRO A 136 -18.14 8.30 -0.54
C PRO A 136 -17.96 9.80 -0.79
N GLU A 137 -19.06 10.54 -1.01
CA GLU A 137 -18.99 11.97 -1.30
C GLU A 137 -18.65 12.75 -0.02
N ASP A 138 -19.33 12.45 1.09
CA ASP A 138 -19.03 13.06 2.39
C ASP A 138 -17.61 12.72 2.88
N MET A 139 -17.12 11.49 2.61
CA MET A 139 -15.74 11.08 2.91
C MET A 139 -14.70 11.91 2.15
N ASP A 140 -14.93 12.16 0.87
CA ASP A 140 -14.03 12.98 0.03
C ASP A 140 -13.98 14.44 0.50
N VAL A 141 -15.14 15.02 0.80
CA VAL A 141 -15.24 16.39 1.35
C VAL A 141 -14.54 16.47 2.70
N TRP A 142 -14.77 15.52 3.61
CA TRP A 142 -14.08 15.47 4.91
C TRP A 142 -12.55 15.41 4.75
N TYR A 143 -12.07 14.56 3.83
CA TYR A 143 -10.64 14.47 3.52
C TYR A 143 -10.09 15.83 3.09
N CYS A 144 -10.75 16.47 2.12
CA CYS A 144 -10.30 17.71 1.51
C CYS A 144 -10.39 18.92 2.44
N GLU A 145 -11.48 19.07 3.18
CA GLU A 145 -11.79 20.30 3.92
C GLU A 145 -11.29 20.28 5.37
N GLU A 146 -11.10 19.10 5.97
CA GLU A 146 -10.71 18.97 7.38
C GLU A 146 -9.46 18.09 7.54
N HIS A 147 -9.54 16.82 7.13
CA HIS A 147 -8.59 15.81 7.60
C HIS A 147 -7.16 16.04 7.11
N LEU A 148 -6.99 16.38 5.82
CA LEU A 148 -5.65 16.59 5.25
C LEU A 148 -4.92 17.78 5.87
N ALA A 149 -5.62 18.88 6.13
CA ALA A 149 -5.05 20.04 6.80
C ALA A 149 -4.60 19.69 8.22
N MET A 150 -5.40 18.91 8.95
CA MET A 150 -5.01 18.44 10.29
C MET A 150 -3.82 17.49 10.25
N LEU A 151 -3.79 16.55 9.30
CA LEU A 151 -2.66 15.63 9.13
C LEU A 151 -1.35 16.39 8.82
N SER A 152 -1.41 17.48 8.05
CA SER A 152 -0.20 18.27 7.74
C SER A 152 0.42 18.99 8.93
N GLU A 153 -0.32 19.17 10.01
CA GLU A 153 0.23 19.74 11.25
C GLU A 153 0.99 18.70 12.09
N ILE A 154 0.87 17.41 11.77
CA ILE A 154 1.56 16.35 12.49
C ILE A 154 3.08 16.45 12.24
N PRO A 155 3.92 16.49 13.28
CA PRO A 155 5.37 16.53 13.11
C PRO A 155 5.90 15.36 12.27
N GLY A 156 6.65 15.71 11.22
CA GLY A 156 7.23 14.73 10.29
C GLY A 156 6.27 14.24 9.21
N TYR A 157 5.06 14.80 9.10
CA TYR A 157 4.20 14.59 7.94
C TYR A 157 4.89 15.02 6.64
N GLN A 158 4.77 14.21 5.59
CA GLN A 158 5.35 14.51 4.28
C GLN A 158 4.27 14.77 3.24
N CYS A 159 3.42 13.78 2.98
CA CYS A 159 2.34 13.88 2.02
C CYS A 159 1.25 12.82 2.25
N THR A 160 0.11 13.02 1.59
CA THR A 160 -0.96 12.03 1.48
C THR A 160 -1.23 11.77 0.01
N LEU A 161 -1.30 10.50 -0.36
CA LEU A 161 -1.81 10.05 -1.64
C LEU A 161 -3.14 9.34 -1.41
N HIS A 162 -4.20 9.87 -2.00
CA HIS A 162 -5.54 9.31 -1.89
C HIS A 162 -5.97 8.72 -3.23
N TYR A 163 -6.46 7.50 -3.18
CA TYR A 163 -6.81 6.72 -4.35
C TYR A 163 -8.22 6.16 -4.24
N ARG A 164 -8.89 6.04 -5.39
CA ARG A 164 -10.11 5.25 -5.54
C ARG A 164 -9.81 3.89 -6.15
N ILE A 165 -10.64 2.90 -5.87
CA ILE A 165 -10.53 1.58 -6.47
C ILE A 165 -10.64 1.67 -8.00
N GLY A 166 -9.70 1.01 -8.67
CA GLY A 166 -9.63 0.91 -10.13
C GLY A 166 -10.18 -0.41 -10.65
N ARG A 167 -9.73 -0.81 -11.84
CA ARG A 167 -10.13 -2.09 -12.45
C ARG A 167 -9.61 -3.28 -11.65
N GLU A 168 -10.41 -4.34 -11.60
CA GLU A 168 -9.99 -5.60 -10.98
C GLU A 168 -8.78 -6.21 -11.68
N THR A 169 -7.90 -6.82 -10.90
CA THR A 169 -6.63 -7.35 -11.39
C THR A 169 -6.73 -8.83 -11.80
N GLY A 170 -7.78 -9.52 -11.38
CA GLY A 170 -7.90 -10.99 -11.48
C GLY A 170 -7.02 -11.75 -10.48
N LEU A 171 -6.19 -11.05 -9.70
CA LEU A 171 -5.39 -11.57 -8.59
C LEU A 171 -5.92 -11.11 -7.22
N ASN A 172 -7.08 -10.45 -7.20
CA ASN A 172 -7.78 -10.06 -5.98
C ASN A 172 -8.20 -11.33 -5.22
N LYS A 173 -7.97 -11.40 -3.92
CA LYS A 173 -8.42 -12.50 -3.05
C LYS A 173 -9.53 -12.09 -2.08
N SER A 174 -9.75 -10.80 -1.94
CA SER A 174 -10.81 -10.18 -1.17
C SER A 174 -11.50 -9.11 -2.00
N GLU A 175 -12.72 -8.74 -1.61
CA GLU A 175 -13.36 -7.54 -2.14
C GLU A 175 -12.51 -6.32 -1.74
N PRO A 176 -12.03 -5.51 -2.69
CA PRO A 176 -11.18 -4.38 -2.36
C PRO A 176 -12.01 -3.23 -1.78
N GLU A 177 -11.44 -2.51 -0.82
CA GLU A 177 -12.06 -1.31 -0.26
C GLU A 177 -12.09 -0.18 -1.31
N ASN A 178 -13.11 0.68 -1.20
CA ASN A 178 -13.39 1.71 -2.20
C ASN A 178 -12.24 2.71 -2.35
N PHE A 179 -11.56 3.03 -1.26
CA PHE A 179 -10.47 3.98 -1.23
C PHE A 179 -9.24 3.42 -0.53
N LEU A 180 -8.10 3.97 -0.91
CA LEU A 180 -6.82 3.77 -0.24
C LEU A 180 -6.21 5.14 0.02
N ALA A 181 -5.89 5.43 1.27
CA ALA A 181 -5.06 6.57 1.63
C ALA A 181 -3.68 6.08 2.09
N LEU A 182 -2.63 6.70 1.55
CA LEU A 182 -1.26 6.50 1.97
C LEU A 182 -0.75 7.79 2.59
N HIS A 183 -0.52 7.78 3.90
CA HIS A 183 0.05 8.90 4.63
C HIS A 183 1.53 8.65 4.88
N ALA A 184 2.40 9.48 4.33
CA ALA A 184 3.85 9.38 4.48
C ALA A 184 4.34 10.22 5.67
N PHE A 185 5.19 9.62 6.50
CA PHE A 185 5.81 10.27 7.65
C PHE A 185 7.30 9.99 7.71
N GLU A 186 8.08 10.93 8.23
CA GLU A 186 9.49 10.73 8.57
C GLU A 186 9.66 9.82 9.80
N SER A 187 8.76 9.94 10.78
CA SER A 187 8.84 9.21 12.04
C SER A 187 7.45 9.02 12.64
N ILE A 188 7.01 7.76 12.75
CA ILE A 188 5.73 7.43 13.38
C ILE A 188 5.73 7.66 14.89
N GLU A 189 6.87 7.50 15.55
CA GLU A 189 7.03 7.74 16.99
C GLU A 189 6.74 9.21 17.33
N LYS A 190 7.41 10.13 16.63
CA LYS A 190 7.20 11.58 16.81
C LYS A 190 5.78 12.00 16.44
N ALA A 191 5.23 11.42 15.38
CA ALA A 191 3.85 11.67 14.99
C ALA A 191 2.90 11.30 16.15
N ARG A 192 3.01 10.10 16.72
CA ARG A 192 2.11 9.60 17.77
C ARG A 192 2.18 10.36 19.08
N GLU A 193 3.36 10.81 19.47
CA GLU A 193 3.54 11.58 20.71
C GLU A 193 2.99 13.01 20.60
N SER A 194 2.69 13.46 19.37
CA SER A 194 2.16 14.80 19.13
C SER A 194 0.68 14.93 19.49
N LYS A 195 0.29 16.13 19.96
CA LYS A 195 -1.12 16.46 20.23
C LYS A 195 -1.92 16.57 18.92
N GLU A 196 -1.25 16.93 17.83
CA GLU A 196 -1.81 17.08 16.48
C GLU A 196 -2.30 15.74 15.94
N TYR A 197 -1.53 14.67 16.14
CA TYR A 197 -1.96 13.31 15.81
C TYR A 197 -3.21 12.92 16.60
N GLY A 198 -3.24 13.18 17.90
CA GLY A 198 -4.43 12.96 18.72
C GLY A 198 -5.64 13.77 18.26
N ALA A 199 -5.45 15.02 17.88
CA ALA A 199 -6.51 15.93 17.46
C ALA A 199 -7.25 15.42 16.21
N CYS A 200 -6.54 14.81 15.27
CA CYS A 200 -7.10 14.23 14.03
C CYS A 200 -8.25 13.25 14.30
N TRP A 201 -8.28 12.60 15.46
CA TRP A 201 -9.28 11.58 15.80
C TRP A 201 -10.45 12.10 16.65
N THR A 202 -10.45 13.40 17.00
CA THR A 202 -11.36 13.94 18.01
C THR A 202 -12.47 14.82 17.46
N THR A 203 -12.38 15.26 16.21
CA THR A 203 -13.40 16.09 15.56
C THR A 203 -14.72 15.33 15.45
N ALA A 204 -15.82 16.08 15.40
CA ALA A 204 -17.14 15.49 15.23
C ALA A 204 -17.26 14.75 13.88
N TRP A 205 -16.66 15.30 12.82
CA TRP A 205 -16.69 14.70 11.48
C TRP A 205 -15.86 13.42 11.41
N THR A 206 -14.64 13.41 11.95
CA THR A 206 -13.83 12.18 11.99
C THR A 206 -14.54 11.08 12.76
N LYS A 207 -15.13 11.40 13.93
CA LYS A 207 -15.91 10.42 14.70
C LYS A 207 -17.10 9.87 13.92
N LYS A 208 -17.82 10.73 13.18
CA LYS A 208 -18.90 10.31 12.28
C LYS A 208 -18.35 9.32 11.23
N GLN A 209 -17.30 9.71 10.49
CA GLN A 209 -16.70 8.87 9.45
C GLN A 209 -16.29 7.50 9.99
N LEU A 210 -15.55 7.46 11.10
CA LEU A 210 -15.12 6.21 11.72
C LEU A 210 -16.29 5.33 12.17
N SER A 211 -17.39 5.93 12.64
CA SER A 211 -18.56 5.18 13.12
C SER A 211 -19.43 4.62 12.00
N GLU A 212 -19.45 5.29 10.83
CA GLU A 212 -20.31 4.93 9.70
C GLU A 212 -19.56 4.09 8.65
N CYS A 213 -18.22 4.14 8.61
CA CYS A 213 -17.42 3.32 7.72
C CYS A 213 -17.65 1.83 7.93
N LYS A 214 -17.77 1.09 6.81
CA LYS A 214 -17.83 -0.37 6.82
C LYS A 214 -16.45 -1.00 7.03
N ALA A 215 -15.40 -0.31 6.57
CA ALA A 215 -14.00 -0.65 6.78
C ALA A 215 -13.18 0.66 6.91
N PHE A 216 -12.26 0.69 7.87
CA PHE A 216 -11.31 1.78 8.13
C PHE A 216 -10.06 1.23 8.82
#